data_AF-A0A2V7V815-F1
#
_entry.id   AF-A0A2V7V815-F1
#
_cell.length_a   1.000
_cell.length_b   1.000
_cell.length_c   1.000
_cell.angle_alpha   90.00
_cell.angle_beta   90.00
_cell.angle_gamma   90.00
#
_symmetry.space_group_name_H-M   'P 1'
#
loop_
_entity.id
_entity.type
_entity.pdbx_description
1 polymer ?
#
loop_
_entity_poly.entity_id
_entity_poly.type
_entity_poly.pdbx_seq_one_letter_code
_entity_poly.pdbx_strand_id
1 'polypeptide(L)'
;MLVPKKTPLPAPGIVALHDHGGFYFWGKEKLLELEGEHPVLTDFKRQYYAGRSIAAELARAGYVVVVIDMFYWGDRRMLLADDAPDWRERPRSVTPERIAAFNRRSGEAEQLVGRTIFSAGFTWAGVMFWDDVRTVDYLASRPEVDPRRIGCVGLSVGGLRSAHLAALDDRIKSAVVVGWMASFPAQLKRHVKHTIGHTKLVPGLYRYLDYPDVASLAMPASLLVINGSKDELFEPSGVRASFEKLAACYRKAGFPERLRTRLYDTPHEFNEQMQAEAWSWLAGHLSG
;
A
#
# COMPACT_ATOMS: atom_id res chain seq x y z
N MET A 1 -3.57 12.55 -9.47
CA MET A 1 -2.22 12.37 -10.03
C MET A 1 -1.44 13.66 -9.82
N LEU A 2 -0.18 13.56 -9.42
CA LEU A 2 0.75 14.66 -9.19
C LEU A 2 1.82 14.61 -10.28
N VAL A 3 2.10 15.75 -10.91
CA VAL A 3 3.13 15.88 -11.95
C VAL A 3 4.25 16.78 -11.43
N PRO A 4 5.53 16.38 -11.53
CA PRO A 4 6.65 17.15 -11.04
C PRO A 4 6.82 18.43 -11.87
N LYS A 5 6.98 19.59 -11.22
CA LYS A 5 7.10 20.89 -11.93
C LYS A 5 8.51 21.19 -12.46
N LYS A 6 9.54 20.57 -11.89
CA LYS A 6 10.96 20.91 -12.13
C LYS A 6 11.75 19.75 -12.77
N THR A 7 11.06 18.80 -13.37
CA THR A 7 11.67 17.58 -13.93
C THR A 7 11.32 17.47 -15.41
N PRO A 8 12.30 17.18 -16.29
CA PRO A 8 12.01 16.87 -17.68
C PRO A 8 11.05 15.69 -17.81
N LEU A 9 10.07 15.81 -18.71
CA LEU A 9 9.11 14.75 -19.04
C LEU A 9 9.54 14.08 -20.36
N PRO A 10 9.24 12.78 -20.57
CA PRO A 10 8.54 11.87 -19.66
C PRO A 10 9.39 11.45 -18.44
N ALA A 11 8.77 11.48 -17.26
CA ALA A 11 9.40 11.17 -15.98
C ALA A 11 9.01 9.76 -15.49
N PRO A 12 9.78 9.15 -14.57
CA PRO A 12 9.39 7.87 -13.97
C PRO A 12 8.05 8.00 -13.23
N GLY A 13 7.22 6.96 -13.32
CA GLY A 13 5.89 6.90 -12.70
C GLY A 13 5.91 6.13 -11.37
N ILE A 14 5.12 6.57 -10.38
CA ILE A 14 4.90 5.83 -9.14
C ILE A 14 3.42 5.65 -8.86
N VAL A 15 3.02 4.41 -8.62
CA VAL A 15 1.74 4.07 -7.99
C VAL A 15 1.95 4.04 -6.47
N ALA A 16 1.48 5.07 -5.76
CA ALA A 16 1.55 5.10 -4.31
C ALA A 16 0.23 4.60 -3.70
N LEU A 17 0.34 3.61 -2.81
CA LEU A 17 -0.76 2.78 -2.34
C LEU A 17 -0.95 3.02 -0.84
N HIS A 18 -2.08 3.61 -0.47
CA HIS A 18 -2.35 3.96 0.93
C HIS A 18 -2.60 2.71 1.79
N ASP A 19 -2.28 2.83 3.07
CA ASP A 19 -2.47 1.78 4.08
C ASP A 19 -3.95 1.56 4.45
N HIS A 20 -4.19 0.65 5.38
CA HIS A 20 -5.52 0.40 5.95
C HIS A 20 -5.87 1.43 7.03
N GLY A 21 -5.01 1.53 8.05
CA GLY A 21 -5.06 2.50 9.14
C GLY A 21 -6.28 2.40 10.05
N GLY A 22 -7.22 1.48 9.78
CA GLY A 22 -8.56 1.55 10.37
C GLY A 22 -9.28 2.87 10.04
N PHE A 23 -8.83 3.55 8.97
CA PHE A 23 -9.23 4.90 8.63
C PHE A 23 -9.92 4.89 7.27
N TYR A 24 -11.24 4.72 7.27
CA TYR A 24 -12.07 4.53 6.08
C TYR A 24 -12.56 5.85 5.48
N PHE A 25 -12.70 6.88 6.32
CA PHE A 25 -13.25 8.19 5.93
C PHE A 25 -12.39 8.91 4.87
N TRP A 26 -11.07 8.72 4.94
CA TRP A 26 -10.07 9.20 3.98
C TRP A 26 -9.16 8.05 3.53
N GLY A 27 -8.80 8.04 2.25
CA GLY A 27 -7.93 7.02 1.65
C GLY A 27 -6.67 7.66 1.10
N LYS A 28 -6.72 8.09 -0.16
CA LYS A 28 -5.63 8.77 -0.88
C LYS A 28 -5.12 10.02 -0.18
N GLU A 29 -6.00 10.73 0.54
CA GLU A 29 -5.65 11.94 1.30
C GLU A 29 -4.56 11.67 2.35
N LYS A 30 -4.46 10.43 2.84
CA LYS A 30 -3.40 10.00 3.76
C LYS A 30 -2.00 10.13 3.17
N LEU A 31 -1.87 10.14 1.84
CA LEU A 31 -0.58 10.27 1.14
C LEU A 31 -0.39 11.62 0.44
N LEU A 32 -1.46 12.41 0.28
CA LEU A 32 -1.49 13.66 -0.47
C LEU A 32 -1.34 14.87 0.45
N GLU A 33 -0.64 15.90 -0.01
CA GLU A 33 -0.61 17.19 0.68
C GLU A 33 -1.88 17.98 0.35
N LEU A 34 -2.61 18.43 1.39
CA LEU A 34 -3.88 19.12 1.25
C LEU A 34 -3.83 20.53 1.84
N GLU A 35 -4.38 21.49 1.13
CA GLU A 35 -4.59 22.84 1.68
C GLU A 35 -5.68 22.79 2.76
N GLY A 36 -5.37 23.31 3.94
CA GLY A 36 -6.29 23.27 5.09
C GLY A 36 -6.58 21.84 5.56
N GLU A 37 -5.53 21.01 5.62
CA GLU A 37 -5.62 19.63 6.10
C GLU A 37 -6.25 19.53 7.49
N HIS A 38 -7.19 18.60 7.63
CA HIS A 38 -7.91 18.39 8.88
C HIS A 38 -6.96 17.83 9.96
N PRO A 39 -7.00 18.30 11.22
CA PRO A 39 -6.08 17.86 12.28
C PRO A 39 -6.00 16.34 12.47
N VAL A 40 -7.14 15.63 12.37
CA VAL A 40 -7.17 14.15 12.47
C VAL A 40 -6.33 13.47 11.38
N LEU A 41 -6.29 14.04 10.17
CA LEU A 41 -5.46 13.53 9.07
C LEU A 41 -3.98 13.88 9.29
N THR A 42 -3.69 15.09 9.80
CA THR A 42 -2.34 15.51 10.21
C THR A 42 -1.77 14.56 11.27
N ASP A 43 -2.54 14.25 12.30
CA ASP A 43 -2.13 13.35 13.38
C ASP A 43 -1.95 11.92 12.88
N PHE A 44 -2.82 11.46 11.99
CA PHE A 44 -2.65 10.17 11.34
C PHE A 44 -1.33 10.10 10.54
N LYS A 45 -1.01 11.12 9.75
CA LYS A 45 0.27 11.19 9.04
C LYS A 45 1.45 11.25 10.00
N ARG A 46 1.34 12.01 11.10
CA ARG A 46 2.37 12.06 12.15
C ARG A 46 2.67 10.68 12.70
N GLN A 47 1.63 9.90 12.97
CA GLN A 47 1.74 8.56 13.52
C GLN A 47 2.32 7.54 12.55
N TYR A 48 1.84 7.52 11.29
CA TYR A 48 2.17 6.41 10.37
C TYR A 48 3.16 6.77 9.27
N TYR A 49 3.36 8.06 8.98
CA TYR A 49 4.17 8.55 7.86
C TYR A 49 5.14 9.67 8.28
N ALA A 50 5.45 9.77 9.58
CA ALA A 50 6.30 10.81 10.15
C ALA A 50 5.88 12.26 9.80
N GLY A 51 4.56 12.48 9.64
CA GLY A 51 3.98 13.78 9.32
C GLY A 51 4.09 14.16 7.85
N ARG A 52 4.55 13.25 6.99
CA ARG A 52 4.84 13.50 5.58
C ARG A 52 3.73 12.99 4.68
N SER A 53 3.57 13.67 3.55
CA SER A 53 2.68 13.25 2.46
C SER A 53 3.54 12.61 1.37
N ILE A 54 3.74 11.29 1.44
CA ILE A 54 4.74 10.58 0.64
C ILE A 54 4.54 10.75 -0.87
N ALA A 55 3.30 10.91 -1.35
CA ALA A 55 3.05 11.14 -2.77
C ALA A 55 3.53 12.53 -3.20
N ALA A 56 3.39 13.53 -2.34
CA ALA A 56 3.91 14.88 -2.59
C ALA A 56 5.44 14.92 -2.52
N GLU A 57 6.07 14.16 -1.60
CA GLU A 57 7.53 14.02 -1.56
C GLU A 57 8.09 13.39 -2.83
N LEU A 58 7.50 12.29 -3.30
CA LEU A 58 7.88 11.65 -4.55
C LEU A 58 7.67 12.57 -5.75
N ALA A 59 6.56 13.32 -5.81
CA ALA A 59 6.36 14.30 -6.86
C ALA A 59 7.43 15.40 -6.83
N ARG A 60 7.86 15.87 -5.65
CA ARG A 60 8.98 16.80 -5.50
C ARG A 60 10.33 16.17 -5.90
N ALA A 61 10.49 14.85 -5.71
CA ALA A 61 11.66 14.08 -6.11
C ALA A 61 11.71 13.77 -7.62
N GLY A 62 10.70 14.20 -8.41
CA GLY A 62 10.71 14.11 -9.87
C GLY A 62 9.92 12.94 -10.45
N TYR A 63 9.08 12.29 -9.68
CA TYR A 63 8.19 11.23 -10.16
C TYR A 63 6.81 11.78 -10.53
N VAL A 64 6.18 11.22 -11.57
CA VAL A 64 4.72 11.36 -11.75
C VAL A 64 4.04 10.37 -10.82
N VAL A 65 3.23 10.85 -9.87
CA VAL A 65 2.66 10.00 -8.82
C VAL A 65 1.15 9.89 -8.97
N VAL A 66 0.63 8.67 -8.95
CA VAL A 66 -0.81 8.41 -8.88
C VAL A 66 -1.14 7.75 -7.54
N VAL A 67 -2.23 8.20 -6.93
CA VAL A 67 -2.81 7.66 -5.72
C VAL A 67 -4.30 7.52 -5.98
N ILE A 68 -4.85 6.34 -5.73
CA ILE A 68 -6.30 6.09 -5.79
C ILE A 68 -6.79 5.58 -4.43
N ASP A 69 -8.06 5.81 -4.15
CA ASP A 69 -8.74 5.16 -3.04
C ASP A 69 -8.92 3.67 -3.35
N MET A 70 -8.45 2.80 -2.45
CA MET A 70 -8.84 1.39 -2.53
C MET A 70 -10.34 1.26 -2.26
N PHE A 71 -10.97 0.24 -2.85
CA PHE A 71 -12.38 -0.03 -2.62
C PHE A 71 -12.68 -0.04 -1.11
N TYR A 72 -13.76 0.66 -0.72
CA TYR A 72 -14.24 0.86 0.65
C TYR A 72 -13.57 1.97 1.48
N TRP A 73 -12.63 2.72 0.90
CA TRP A 73 -11.97 3.87 1.53
C TRP A 73 -12.23 5.18 0.79
N GLY A 74 -12.08 6.31 1.48
CA GLY A 74 -12.05 7.64 0.88
C GLY A 74 -13.29 7.91 0.04
N ASP A 75 -13.13 8.29 -1.22
CA ASP A 75 -14.27 8.53 -2.14
C ASP A 75 -15.08 7.27 -2.45
N ARG A 76 -14.50 6.09 -2.22
CA ARG A 76 -15.12 4.77 -2.46
C ARG A 76 -15.59 4.11 -1.17
N ARG A 77 -15.68 4.87 -0.07
CA ARG A 77 -16.21 4.43 1.22
C ARG A 77 -17.69 4.04 1.11
N MET A 78 -18.13 3.14 1.98
CA MET A 78 -19.54 2.77 2.03
C MET A 78 -20.38 3.90 2.64
N LEU A 79 -21.40 4.30 1.90
CA LEU A 79 -22.40 5.27 2.31
C LEU A 79 -23.79 4.62 2.22
N LEU A 80 -24.54 4.64 3.32
CA LEU A 80 -25.93 4.18 3.38
C LEU A 80 -26.87 5.34 3.10
N ALA A 81 -28.11 5.08 2.67
CA ALA A 81 -29.08 6.13 2.32
C ALA A 81 -29.29 7.14 3.47
N ASP A 82 -29.38 6.63 4.69
CA ASP A 82 -29.64 7.41 5.91
C ASP A 82 -28.36 7.98 6.56
N ASP A 83 -27.21 7.87 5.90
CA ASP A 83 -25.97 8.46 6.40
C ASP A 83 -26.06 9.97 6.44
N ALA A 84 -25.61 10.52 7.56
CA ALA A 84 -25.57 11.95 7.79
C ALA A 84 -24.76 12.70 6.70
N PRO A 85 -25.14 13.94 6.36
CA PRO A 85 -24.50 14.70 5.28
C PRO A 85 -22.99 14.87 5.45
N ASP A 86 -22.52 15.04 6.69
CA ASP A 86 -21.09 15.24 6.98
C ASP A 86 -20.23 14.01 6.62
N TRP A 87 -20.79 12.80 6.65
CA TRP A 87 -20.13 11.59 6.17
C TRP A 87 -20.03 11.53 4.65
N ARG A 88 -20.91 12.22 3.93
CA ARG A 88 -20.93 12.30 2.46
C ARG A 88 -20.06 13.45 1.94
N GLU A 89 -20.23 14.62 2.51
CA GLU A 89 -19.62 15.87 2.07
C GLU A 89 -18.21 16.05 2.60
N ARG A 90 -17.90 15.45 3.77
CA ARG A 90 -16.62 15.59 4.48
C ARG A 90 -16.20 17.07 4.62
N PRO A 91 -17.07 17.94 5.18
CA PRO A 91 -16.75 19.35 5.32
C PRO A 91 -15.53 19.53 6.23
N ARG A 92 -14.76 20.61 6.06
CA ARG A 92 -13.60 20.92 6.91
C ARG A 92 -13.95 21.04 8.41
N SER A 93 -15.22 21.30 8.72
CA SER A 93 -15.76 21.41 10.08
C SER A 93 -16.20 20.08 10.70
N VAL A 94 -16.09 18.94 9.99
CA VAL A 94 -16.48 17.62 10.53
C VAL A 94 -15.62 17.30 11.75
N THR A 95 -16.25 16.92 12.86
CA THR A 95 -15.53 16.75 14.11
C THR A 95 -14.75 15.42 14.17
N PRO A 96 -13.69 15.33 14.99
CA PRO A 96 -12.98 14.07 15.21
C PRO A 96 -13.88 12.90 15.64
N GLU A 97 -14.90 13.16 16.46
CA GLU A 97 -15.84 12.15 16.95
C GLU A 97 -16.69 11.57 15.81
N ARG A 98 -17.11 12.42 14.87
CA ARG A 98 -17.88 12.03 13.69
C ARG A 98 -17.05 11.17 12.75
N ILE A 99 -15.77 11.52 12.55
CA ILE A 99 -14.82 10.72 11.76
C ILE A 99 -14.58 9.36 12.44
N ALA A 100 -14.32 9.36 13.76
CA ALA A 100 -14.10 8.14 14.52
C ALA A 100 -15.33 7.21 14.50
N ALA A 101 -16.54 7.77 14.59
CA ALA A 101 -17.79 7.02 14.47
C ALA A 101 -17.93 6.37 13.08
N PHE A 102 -17.61 7.11 12.00
CA PHE A 102 -17.62 6.54 10.65
C PHE A 102 -16.62 5.39 10.50
N ASN A 103 -15.39 5.58 10.99
CA ASN A 103 -14.33 4.59 10.90
C ASN A 103 -14.69 3.31 11.68
N ARG A 104 -15.24 3.46 12.89
CA ARG A 104 -15.70 2.33 13.72
C ARG A 104 -16.77 1.52 13.00
N ARG A 105 -17.84 2.19 12.53
CA ARG A 105 -18.93 1.54 11.79
C ARG A 105 -18.42 0.81 10.56
N SER A 106 -17.53 1.45 9.81
CA SER A 106 -16.98 0.88 8.57
C SER A 106 -16.13 -0.35 8.85
N GLY A 107 -15.31 -0.31 9.92
CA GLY A 107 -14.53 -1.46 10.37
C GLY A 107 -15.39 -2.64 10.83
N GLU A 108 -16.44 -2.37 11.60
CA GLU A 108 -17.40 -3.40 12.05
C GLU A 108 -18.13 -4.07 10.87
N ALA A 109 -18.38 -3.30 9.79
CA ALA A 109 -19.07 -3.79 8.60
C ALA A 109 -18.17 -4.54 7.60
N GLU A 110 -16.85 -4.61 7.79
CA GLU A 110 -15.95 -5.30 6.83
C GLU A 110 -16.34 -6.76 6.58
N GLN A 111 -16.75 -7.48 7.62
CA GLN A 111 -17.16 -8.88 7.49
C GLN A 111 -18.43 -9.01 6.63
N LEU A 112 -19.39 -8.10 6.81
CA LEU A 112 -20.62 -8.05 6.03
C LEU A 112 -20.32 -7.75 4.56
N VAL A 113 -19.50 -6.72 4.31
CA VAL A 113 -19.14 -6.28 2.96
C VAL A 113 -18.31 -7.36 2.25
N GLY A 114 -17.36 -7.97 2.96
CA GLY A 114 -16.57 -9.08 2.45
C GLY A 114 -17.40 -10.29 2.06
N ARG A 115 -18.37 -10.69 2.90
CA ARG A 115 -19.33 -11.77 2.56
C ARG A 115 -20.22 -11.40 1.37
N THR A 116 -20.65 -10.14 1.29
CA THR A 116 -21.51 -9.66 0.20
C THR A 116 -20.78 -9.74 -1.14
N ILE A 117 -19.57 -9.18 -1.22
CA ILE A 117 -18.75 -9.22 -2.43
C ILE A 117 -18.41 -10.66 -2.82
N PHE A 118 -18.07 -11.49 -1.83
CA PHE A 118 -17.79 -12.90 -2.06
C PHE A 118 -18.99 -13.66 -2.61
N SER A 119 -20.19 -13.41 -2.07
CA SER A 119 -21.43 -14.02 -2.56
C SER A 119 -21.81 -13.54 -3.95
N ALA A 120 -21.40 -12.33 -4.33
CA ALA A 120 -21.58 -11.78 -5.68
C ALA A 120 -20.57 -12.34 -6.72
N GLY A 121 -19.69 -13.27 -6.33
CA GLY A 121 -18.72 -13.91 -7.22
C GLY A 121 -17.38 -13.20 -7.36
N PHE A 122 -17.13 -12.17 -6.55
CA PHE A 122 -15.86 -11.42 -6.53
C PHE A 122 -15.10 -11.64 -5.23
N THR A 123 -13.81 -11.34 -5.20
CA THR A 123 -13.06 -11.22 -3.94
C THR A 123 -12.71 -9.76 -3.72
N TRP A 124 -12.71 -9.31 -2.46
CA TRP A 124 -12.31 -7.94 -2.14
C TRP A 124 -10.88 -7.67 -2.60
N ALA A 125 -9.96 -8.60 -2.30
CA ALA A 125 -8.58 -8.56 -2.81
C ALA A 125 -8.55 -8.45 -4.35
N GLY A 126 -9.38 -9.22 -5.06
CA GLY A 126 -9.47 -9.17 -6.53
C GLY A 126 -9.90 -7.82 -7.07
N VAL A 127 -10.90 -7.17 -6.45
CA VAL A 127 -11.30 -5.79 -6.80
C VAL A 127 -10.15 -4.82 -6.60
N MET A 128 -9.49 -4.89 -5.44
CA MET A 128 -8.36 -4.00 -5.12
C MET A 128 -7.18 -4.18 -6.08
N PHE A 129 -6.73 -5.42 -6.31
CA PHE A 129 -5.60 -5.68 -7.18
C PHE A 129 -5.92 -5.35 -8.64
N TRP A 130 -7.17 -5.56 -9.08
CA TRP A 130 -7.58 -5.13 -10.41
C TRP A 130 -7.50 -3.61 -10.55
N ASP A 131 -7.98 -2.84 -9.57
CA ASP A 131 -7.87 -1.38 -9.57
C ASP A 131 -6.40 -0.92 -9.59
N ASP A 132 -5.51 -1.63 -8.90
CA ASP A 132 -4.07 -1.34 -8.90
C ASP A 132 -3.45 -1.52 -10.29
N VAL A 133 -3.75 -2.62 -10.98
CA VAL A 133 -3.30 -2.86 -12.36
C VAL A 133 -3.91 -1.84 -13.33
N ARG A 134 -5.20 -1.49 -13.18
CA ARG A 134 -5.84 -0.42 -14.00
C ARG A 134 -5.23 0.95 -13.74
N THR A 135 -4.72 1.19 -12.53
CA THR A 135 -3.99 2.42 -12.20
C THR A 135 -2.66 2.49 -12.96
N VAL A 136 -1.98 1.36 -13.16
CA VAL A 136 -0.79 1.29 -14.04
C VAL A 136 -1.16 1.56 -15.49
N ASP A 137 -2.29 1.03 -15.99
CA ASP A 137 -2.78 1.35 -17.36
C ASP A 137 -2.99 2.84 -17.55
N TYR A 138 -3.70 3.48 -16.60
CA TYR A 138 -3.91 4.92 -16.63
C TYR A 138 -2.57 5.66 -16.62
N LEU A 139 -1.68 5.33 -15.69
CA LEU A 139 -0.38 5.99 -15.55
C LEU A 139 0.50 5.84 -16.81
N ALA A 140 0.56 4.64 -17.40
CA ALA A 140 1.35 4.37 -18.60
C ALA A 140 0.77 5.04 -19.87
N SER A 141 -0.51 5.40 -19.88
CA SER A 141 -1.14 6.14 -20.99
C SER A 141 -0.82 7.64 -20.99
N ARG A 142 -0.21 8.15 -19.91
CA ARG A 142 0.06 9.58 -19.72
C ARG A 142 1.30 10.02 -20.49
N PRO A 143 1.25 11.10 -21.30
CA PRO A 143 2.45 11.63 -21.96
C PRO A 143 3.51 12.12 -20.98
N GLU A 144 3.13 12.39 -19.73
CA GLU A 144 4.05 12.81 -18.66
C GLU A 144 4.91 11.63 -18.12
N VAL A 145 4.56 10.38 -18.43
CA VAL A 145 5.16 9.17 -17.82
C VAL A 145 6.01 8.40 -18.82
N ASP A 146 7.19 7.95 -18.40
CA ASP A 146 7.96 6.93 -19.14
C ASP A 146 7.42 5.55 -18.74
N PRO A 147 6.70 4.83 -19.62
CA PRO A 147 6.06 3.57 -19.28
C PRO A 147 7.06 2.44 -18.97
N ARG A 148 8.35 2.65 -19.24
CA ARG A 148 9.42 1.69 -18.93
C ARG A 148 9.98 1.88 -17.52
N ARG A 149 9.62 2.96 -16.82
CA ARG A 149 10.16 3.33 -15.51
C ARG A 149 9.03 3.58 -14.51
N ILE A 150 8.22 2.55 -14.27
CA ILE A 150 7.11 2.59 -13.30
C ILE A 150 7.51 1.81 -12.05
N GLY A 151 7.26 2.38 -10.87
CA GLY A 151 7.38 1.67 -9.60
C GLY A 151 6.13 1.79 -8.73
N CYS A 152 6.14 1.11 -7.58
CA CYS A 152 5.08 1.23 -6.60
C CYS A 152 5.62 1.23 -5.16
N VAL A 153 4.84 1.83 -4.25
CA VAL A 153 5.19 1.91 -2.82
C VAL A 153 3.94 1.93 -1.96
N GLY A 154 3.99 1.29 -0.80
CA GLY A 154 2.93 1.39 0.20
C GLY A 154 3.26 0.77 1.55
N LEU A 155 2.54 1.24 2.57
CA LEU A 155 2.59 0.77 3.95
C LEU A 155 1.41 -0.17 4.25
N SER A 156 1.63 -1.24 5.00
CA SER A 156 0.58 -2.15 5.50
C SER A 156 -0.19 -2.81 4.34
N VAL A 157 -1.51 -2.58 4.24
CA VAL A 157 -2.29 -2.98 3.06
C VAL A 157 -1.78 -2.32 1.76
N GLY A 158 -1.18 -1.14 1.83
CA GLY A 158 -0.43 -0.57 0.71
C GLY A 158 0.80 -1.40 0.34
N GLY A 159 1.46 -2.03 1.32
CA GLY A 159 2.56 -2.96 1.12
C GLY A 159 2.10 -4.28 0.50
N LEU A 160 0.98 -4.84 0.96
CA LEU A 160 0.30 -5.97 0.31
C LEU A 160 0.04 -5.67 -1.17
N ARG A 161 -0.58 -4.52 -1.44
CA ARG A 161 -0.92 -4.07 -2.79
C ARG A 161 0.33 -3.87 -3.62
N SER A 162 1.41 -3.32 -3.06
CA SER A 162 2.69 -3.14 -3.77
C SER A 162 3.30 -4.49 -4.17
N ALA A 163 3.29 -5.47 -3.26
CA ALA A 163 3.79 -6.82 -3.54
C ALA A 163 2.96 -7.53 -4.64
N HIS A 164 1.63 -7.43 -4.58
CA HIS A 164 0.76 -8.04 -5.57
C HIS A 164 0.81 -7.31 -6.91
N LEU A 165 0.85 -5.98 -6.93
CA LEU A 165 0.93 -5.20 -8.15
C LEU A 165 2.23 -5.52 -8.91
N ALA A 166 3.37 -5.61 -8.20
CA ALA A 166 4.64 -6.00 -8.80
C ALA A 166 4.63 -7.44 -9.32
N ALA A 167 3.88 -8.34 -8.69
CA ALA A 167 3.72 -9.73 -9.12
C ALA A 167 2.76 -9.90 -10.32
N LEU A 168 1.79 -9.00 -10.46
CA LEU A 168 0.71 -9.10 -11.46
C LEU A 168 1.00 -8.28 -12.73
N ASP A 169 1.93 -7.33 -12.68
CA ASP A 169 2.17 -6.39 -13.77
C ASP A 169 3.66 -6.14 -14.03
N ASP A 170 4.18 -6.73 -15.10
CA ASP A 170 5.58 -6.64 -15.51
C ASP A 170 6.06 -5.22 -15.80
N ARG A 171 5.16 -4.22 -15.91
CA ARG A 171 5.55 -2.81 -16.08
C ARG A 171 6.13 -2.23 -14.80
N ILE A 172 5.84 -2.79 -13.63
CA ILE A 172 6.47 -2.41 -12.37
C ILE A 172 7.93 -2.87 -12.37
N LYS A 173 8.86 -1.92 -12.31
CA LYS A 173 10.31 -2.18 -12.32
C LYS A 173 10.96 -2.10 -10.95
N SER A 174 10.31 -1.44 -10.00
CA SER A 174 10.76 -1.32 -8.62
C SER A 174 9.56 -1.23 -7.68
N ALA A 175 9.56 -2.04 -6.61
CA ALA A 175 8.50 -2.08 -5.62
C ALA A 175 9.06 -1.91 -4.20
N VAL A 176 8.34 -1.12 -3.39
CA VAL A 176 8.64 -0.91 -1.98
C VAL A 176 7.46 -1.39 -1.13
N VAL A 177 7.71 -2.40 -0.31
CA VAL A 177 6.73 -3.07 0.54
C VAL A 177 7.06 -2.78 1.99
N VAL A 178 6.27 -1.93 2.66
CA VAL A 178 6.51 -1.53 4.05
C VAL A 178 5.45 -2.11 4.98
N GLY A 179 5.87 -2.64 6.13
CA GLY A 179 4.98 -3.07 7.22
C GLY A 179 3.97 -4.14 6.80
N TRP A 180 4.38 -5.10 5.97
CA TRP A 180 3.47 -6.12 5.44
C TRP A 180 4.03 -7.55 5.46
N MET A 181 5.33 -7.70 5.18
CA MET A 181 5.84 -9.01 4.79
C MET A 181 6.03 -9.93 6.00
N ALA A 182 5.33 -11.05 6.00
CA ALA A 182 5.49 -12.14 6.95
C ALA A 182 4.93 -13.43 6.36
N SER A 183 5.29 -14.60 6.90
CA SER A 183 4.80 -15.86 6.37
C SER A 183 3.35 -16.09 6.81
N PHE A 184 2.50 -16.45 5.85
CA PHE A 184 1.09 -16.72 6.07
C PHE A 184 0.85 -17.78 7.15
N PRO A 185 1.58 -18.90 7.23
CA PRO A 185 1.38 -19.88 8.31
C PRO A 185 1.61 -19.31 9.71
N ALA A 186 2.66 -18.48 9.89
CA ALA A 186 2.95 -17.85 11.17
C ALA A 186 1.87 -16.83 11.53
N GLN A 187 1.44 -16.04 10.54
CA GLN A 187 0.36 -15.06 10.69
C GLN A 187 -0.98 -15.71 11.03
N LEU A 188 -1.34 -16.77 10.32
CA LEU A 188 -2.57 -17.51 10.55
C LEU A 188 -2.62 -18.09 11.97
N LYS A 189 -1.48 -18.56 12.48
CA LYS A 189 -1.41 -19.15 13.82
C LYS A 189 -1.54 -18.12 14.95
N ARG A 190 -1.04 -16.89 14.76
CA ARG A 190 -0.90 -15.91 15.86
C ARG A 190 -1.79 -14.68 15.74
N HIS A 191 -2.11 -14.24 14.52
CA HIS A 191 -2.69 -12.91 14.26
C HIS A 191 -3.92 -12.93 13.36
N VAL A 192 -4.50 -14.10 13.06
CA VAL A 192 -5.65 -14.25 12.15
C VAL A 192 -6.79 -13.27 12.42
N LYS A 193 -7.12 -12.98 13.68
CA LYS A 193 -8.23 -12.09 14.05
C LYS A 193 -8.04 -10.64 13.60
N HIS A 194 -6.80 -10.16 13.56
CA HIS A 194 -6.50 -8.74 13.40
C HIS A 194 -5.80 -8.43 12.07
N THR A 195 -5.10 -9.40 11.49
CA THR A 195 -4.29 -9.16 10.29
C THR A 195 -4.72 -9.93 9.06
N ILE A 196 -5.67 -10.88 9.18
CA ILE A 196 -6.23 -11.62 8.05
C ILE A 196 -7.71 -11.28 7.92
N GLY A 197 -8.09 -10.78 6.74
CA GLY A 197 -9.47 -10.37 6.44
C GLY A 197 -9.76 -10.44 4.94
N HIS A 198 -11.01 -10.17 4.56
CA HIS A 198 -11.46 -10.27 3.17
C HIS A 198 -10.63 -9.41 2.20
N THR A 199 -10.10 -8.28 2.66
CA THR A 199 -9.19 -7.39 1.90
C THR A 199 -7.90 -8.05 1.44
N LYS A 200 -7.50 -9.18 2.05
CA LYS A 200 -6.20 -9.85 1.85
C LYS A 200 -6.33 -11.27 1.31
N LEU A 201 -7.51 -11.88 1.45
CA LEU A 201 -7.71 -13.29 1.15
C LEU A 201 -7.97 -13.50 -0.34
N VAL A 202 -7.08 -14.28 -0.97
CA VAL A 202 -7.29 -14.88 -2.28
C VAL A 202 -7.58 -16.37 -2.08
N PRO A 203 -8.83 -16.83 -2.27
CA PRO A 203 -9.20 -18.23 -2.08
C PRO A 203 -8.33 -19.17 -2.92
N GLY A 204 -7.83 -20.23 -2.28
CA GLY A 204 -6.99 -21.24 -2.95
C GLY A 204 -5.51 -20.85 -3.12
N LEU A 205 -5.14 -19.58 -3.01
CA LEU A 205 -3.75 -19.11 -3.21
C LEU A 205 -2.77 -19.83 -2.27
N TYR A 206 -3.10 -19.88 -0.98
CA TYR A 206 -2.23 -20.41 0.07
C TYR A 206 -2.03 -21.94 0.04
N ARG A 207 -2.66 -22.63 -0.93
CA ARG A 207 -2.33 -24.03 -1.24
C ARG A 207 -1.02 -24.15 -2.03
N TYR A 208 -0.61 -23.08 -2.70
CA TYR A 208 0.50 -23.07 -3.64
C TYR A 208 1.54 -21.99 -3.29
N LEU A 209 1.10 -20.83 -2.80
CA LEU A 209 1.94 -19.65 -2.60
C LEU A 209 1.71 -19.02 -1.22
N ASP A 210 2.80 -18.71 -0.54
CA ASP A 210 2.85 -17.82 0.62
C ASP A 210 3.00 -16.35 0.18
N TYR A 211 2.84 -15.39 1.09
CA TYR A 211 3.08 -13.96 0.83
C TYR A 211 4.48 -13.66 0.24
N PRO A 212 5.60 -14.21 0.77
CA PRO A 212 6.91 -14.05 0.13
C PRO A 212 7.00 -14.74 -1.25
N ASP A 213 6.22 -15.79 -1.53
CA ASP A 213 6.22 -16.39 -2.87
C ASP A 213 5.60 -15.42 -3.88
N VAL A 214 4.45 -14.83 -3.54
CA VAL A 214 3.80 -13.83 -4.40
C VAL A 214 4.75 -12.67 -4.66
N ALA A 215 5.37 -12.10 -3.63
CA ALA A 215 6.31 -11.00 -3.81
C ALA A 215 7.55 -11.40 -4.64
N SER A 216 7.95 -12.68 -4.62
CA SER A 216 9.06 -13.17 -5.46
C SER A 216 8.71 -13.25 -6.95
N LEU A 217 7.41 -13.31 -7.31
CA LEU A 217 6.98 -13.28 -8.72
C LEU A 217 7.30 -11.95 -9.41
N ALA A 218 7.61 -10.90 -8.65
CA ALA A 218 8.03 -9.61 -9.21
C ALA A 218 9.38 -9.67 -9.94
N MET A 219 10.19 -10.72 -9.77
CA MET A 219 11.50 -10.82 -10.44
C MET A 219 11.36 -10.73 -11.98
N PRO A 220 12.21 -9.97 -12.68
CA PRO A 220 13.45 -9.33 -12.22
C PRO A 220 13.26 -7.87 -11.73
N ALA A 221 12.06 -7.42 -11.40
CA ALA A 221 11.86 -6.12 -10.76
C ALA A 221 12.59 -6.08 -9.42
N SER A 222 13.07 -4.88 -9.05
CA SER A 222 13.69 -4.71 -7.74
C SER A 222 12.63 -4.62 -6.64
N LEU A 223 12.95 -5.17 -5.48
CA LEU A 223 12.05 -5.25 -4.34
C LEU A 223 12.77 -4.82 -3.06
N LEU A 224 12.26 -3.77 -2.43
CA LEU A 224 12.62 -3.39 -1.07
C LEU A 224 11.49 -3.79 -0.13
N VAL A 225 11.81 -4.61 0.86
CA VAL A 225 10.88 -5.02 1.91
C VAL A 225 11.34 -4.51 3.26
N ILE A 226 10.50 -3.72 3.92
CA ILE A 226 10.78 -3.12 5.22
C ILE A 226 9.71 -3.56 6.21
N ASN A 227 10.11 -4.02 7.40
CA ASN A 227 9.22 -4.25 8.54
C ASN A 227 9.78 -3.59 9.80
N GLY A 228 8.91 -3.27 10.76
CA GLY A 228 9.29 -2.89 12.12
C GLY A 228 9.51 -4.12 13.00
N SER A 229 10.54 -4.13 13.85
CA SER A 229 10.80 -5.20 14.82
C SER A 229 9.80 -5.22 15.97
N LYS A 230 9.18 -4.07 16.28
CA LYS A 230 8.15 -3.88 17.32
C LYS A 230 6.75 -3.78 16.72
N ASP A 231 6.60 -4.16 15.45
CA ASP A 231 5.30 -4.19 14.78
C ASP A 231 4.47 -5.36 15.34
N GLU A 232 3.53 -5.03 16.21
CA GLU A 232 2.67 -6.01 16.88
C GLU A 232 1.66 -6.68 15.94
N LEU A 233 1.48 -6.16 14.72
CA LEU A 233 0.59 -6.76 13.72
C LEU A 233 1.23 -7.97 13.05
N PHE A 234 2.57 -8.07 13.04
CA PHE A 234 3.25 -9.13 12.30
C PHE A 234 4.11 -10.03 13.17
N GLU A 235 3.88 -11.34 13.07
CA GLU A 235 4.62 -12.36 13.81
C GLU A 235 6.12 -12.31 13.44
N PRO A 236 7.03 -12.00 14.39
CA PRO A 236 8.45 -11.80 14.09
C PRO A 236 9.14 -13.03 13.51
N SER A 237 8.69 -14.23 13.84
CA SER A 237 9.17 -15.47 13.22
C SER A 237 8.75 -15.57 11.74
N GLY A 238 7.54 -15.10 11.41
CA GLY A 238 7.06 -15.05 10.03
C GLY A 238 7.75 -13.98 9.17
N VAL A 239 8.08 -12.83 9.76
CA VAL A 239 8.87 -11.78 9.08
C VAL A 239 10.25 -12.33 8.68
N ARG A 240 10.98 -12.93 9.63
CA ARG A 240 12.30 -13.54 9.39
C ARG A 240 12.24 -14.63 8.32
N ALA A 241 11.29 -15.55 8.43
CA ALA A 241 11.11 -16.62 7.45
C ALA A 241 10.84 -16.09 6.03
N SER A 242 10.09 -14.98 5.92
CA SER A 242 9.80 -14.36 4.62
C SER A 242 11.02 -13.69 4.01
N PHE A 243 11.84 -13.02 4.82
CA PHE A 243 13.07 -12.38 4.36
C PHE A 243 14.07 -13.43 3.86
N GLU A 244 14.26 -14.50 4.61
CA GLU A 244 15.13 -15.63 4.22
C GLU A 244 14.66 -16.25 2.90
N LYS A 245 13.36 -16.48 2.76
CA LYS A 245 12.77 -17.06 1.55
C LYS A 245 12.92 -16.15 0.33
N LEU A 246 12.60 -14.86 0.45
CA LEU A 246 12.81 -13.89 -0.62
C LEU A 246 14.29 -13.84 -1.06
N ALA A 247 15.22 -13.80 -0.10
CA ALA A 247 16.65 -13.80 -0.39
C ALA A 247 17.10 -15.07 -1.11
N ALA A 248 16.56 -16.23 -0.75
CA ALA A 248 16.81 -17.48 -1.47
C ALA A 248 16.28 -17.42 -2.91
N CYS A 249 15.06 -16.92 -3.12
CA CYS A 249 14.46 -16.79 -4.45
C CYS A 249 15.26 -15.85 -5.37
N TYR A 250 15.56 -14.63 -4.92
CA TYR A 250 16.32 -13.65 -5.73
C TYR A 250 17.74 -14.11 -6.05
N ARG A 251 18.41 -14.75 -5.09
CA ARG A 251 19.74 -15.36 -5.32
C ARG A 251 19.66 -16.50 -6.34
N LYS A 252 18.65 -17.37 -6.24
CA LYS A 252 18.45 -18.47 -7.19
C LYS A 252 18.11 -17.98 -8.60
N ALA A 253 17.37 -16.88 -8.71
CA ALA A 253 17.03 -16.26 -9.99
C ALA A 253 18.20 -15.47 -10.62
N GLY A 254 19.32 -15.29 -9.91
CA GLY A 254 20.49 -14.57 -10.40
C GLY A 254 20.42 -13.05 -10.24
N PHE A 255 19.52 -12.53 -9.38
CA PHE A 255 19.35 -11.10 -9.11
C PHE A 255 19.46 -10.73 -7.61
N PRO A 256 20.42 -11.25 -6.84
CA PRO A 256 20.51 -11.00 -5.41
C PRO A 256 20.59 -9.50 -5.04
N GLU A 257 21.14 -8.67 -5.92
CA GLU A 257 21.26 -7.22 -5.78
C GLU A 257 19.92 -6.48 -5.94
N ARG A 258 18.92 -7.12 -6.54
CA ARG A 258 17.58 -6.56 -6.77
C ARG A 258 16.63 -6.82 -5.62
N LEU A 259 17.08 -7.44 -4.53
CA LEU A 259 16.31 -7.56 -3.31
C LEU A 259 17.04 -6.87 -2.16
N ARG A 260 16.27 -6.14 -1.36
CA ARG A 260 16.71 -5.70 -0.05
C ARG A 260 15.62 -5.93 0.97
N THR A 261 15.97 -6.57 2.07
CA THR A 261 15.08 -6.75 3.23
C THR A 261 15.64 -6.00 4.43
N ARG A 262 14.78 -5.32 5.19
CA ARG A 262 15.17 -4.46 6.30
C ARG A 262 14.22 -4.62 7.48
N LEU A 263 14.81 -4.72 8.66
CA LEU A 263 14.09 -4.74 9.93
C LEU A 263 14.55 -3.53 10.74
N TYR A 264 13.67 -2.57 10.96
CA TYR A 264 13.94 -1.34 11.73
C TYR A 264 13.40 -1.47 13.15
N ASP A 265 14.06 -0.83 14.13
CA ASP A 265 13.65 -0.90 15.54
C ASP A 265 12.46 0.01 15.90
N THR A 266 11.32 -0.21 15.25
CA THR A 266 10.12 0.65 15.35
C THR A 266 8.82 -0.15 15.35
N PRO A 267 7.70 0.39 15.86
CA PRO A 267 6.34 -0.13 15.64
C PRO A 267 5.91 -0.15 14.16
N HIS A 268 4.62 -0.40 13.94
CA HIS A 268 3.98 -0.34 12.62
C HIS A 268 3.87 1.09 12.07
N GLU A 269 4.85 1.51 11.28
CA GLU A 269 4.89 2.84 10.66
C GLU A 269 5.77 2.83 9.39
N PHE A 270 5.78 3.96 8.69
CA PHE A 270 6.73 4.28 7.62
C PHE A 270 7.43 5.59 7.97
N ASN A 271 8.46 5.54 8.81
CA ASN A 271 9.14 6.74 9.31
C ASN A 271 10.14 7.36 8.31
N GLU A 272 10.76 8.47 8.71
CA GLU A 272 11.67 9.24 7.86
C GLU A 272 12.88 8.43 7.36
N GLN A 273 13.45 7.56 8.19
CA GLN A 273 14.61 6.75 7.80
C GLN A 273 14.22 5.69 6.77
N MET A 274 13.10 5.01 7.01
CA MET A 274 12.53 4.06 6.06
C MET A 274 12.17 4.74 4.73
N GLN A 275 11.55 5.92 4.78
CA GLN A 275 11.19 6.71 3.59
C GLN A 275 12.43 7.11 2.80
N ALA A 276 13.49 7.57 3.47
CA ALA A 276 14.76 7.90 2.82
C ALA A 276 15.39 6.69 2.11
N GLU A 277 15.38 5.50 2.72
CA GLU A 277 15.84 4.27 2.07
C GLU A 277 14.95 3.89 0.88
N ALA A 278 13.63 4.01 1.02
CA ALA A 278 12.69 3.77 -0.07
C ALA A 278 12.91 4.69 -1.27
N TRP A 279 13.13 5.99 -1.04
CA TRP A 279 13.39 6.97 -2.10
C TRP A 279 14.72 6.69 -2.79
N SER A 280 15.75 6.34 -2.03
CA SER A 280 17.05 5.91 -2.57
C SER A 280 16.92 4.65 -3.43
N TRP A 281 16.15 3.66 -2.97
CA TRP A 281 15.89 2.43 -3.72
C TRP A 281 15.14 2.68 -5.03
N LEU A 282 14.05 3.44 -5.00
CA LEU A 282 13.31 3.81 -6.20
C LEU A 282 14.22 4.58 -7.17
N ALA A 283 15.02 5.54 -6.69
CA ALA A 283 15.93 6.32 -7.52
C ALA A 283 17.00 5.46 -8.21
N GLY A 284 17.58 4.48 -7.50
CA GLY A 284 18.59 3.58 -8.05
C GLY A 284 18.07 2.57 -9.08
N HIS A 285 16.77 2.29 -9.08
CA HIS A 285 16.15 1.27 -9.93
C HIS A 285 15.18 1.82 -10.99
N LEU A 286 14.81 3.10 -10.90
CA LEU A 286 14.02 3.83 -11.90
C LEU A 286 14.81 4.96 -12.56
N SER A 287 16.13 5.03 -12.32
CA SER A 287 17.05 5.80 -13.15
C SER A 287 17.03 5.28 -14.58
N GLY A 288 17.07 6.19 -15.55
CA GLY A 288 17.16 5.87 -16.98
C GLY A 288 18.58 5.52 -17.38
#